data_AF-A0A355T321-F1
#
_entry.id   AF-A0A355T321-F1
#
_cell.length_a   1.000
_cell.length_b   1.000
_cell.length_c   1.000
_cell.angle_alpha   90.00
_cell.angle_beta   90.00
_cell.angle_gamma   90.00
#
_symmetry.space_group_name_H-M   'P 1'
#
loop_
_entity.id
_entity.type
_entity.pdbx_description
1 polymer ?
#
loop_
_entity_poly.entity_id
_entity_poly.type
_entity_poly.pdbx_seq_one_letter_code
_entity_poly.pdbx_strand_id
1 'polypeptide(L)' 'MTSRLDQAKRIVVKIGSALLVESETGKLNRSWLDALMDDIAAMRAKGQ' A
#
# COMPACT_ATOMS: atom_id res chain seq x y z
N MET A 1 1.09 -22.12 -2.25
CA MET A 1 0.54 -21.47 -3.45
C MET A 1 1.23 -20.13 -3.60
N THR A 2 1.98 -19.90 -4.68
CA THR A 2 2.52 -18.57 -5.00
C THR A 2 1.41 -17.73 -5.61
N SER A 3 1.17 -16.54 -5.05
CA SER A 3 0.16 -15.63 -5.57
C SER A 3 0.66 -14.96 -6.86
N ARG A 4 -0.26 -14.47 -7.69
CA ARG A 4 0.12 -13.68 -8.89
C ARG A 4 0.92 -12.41 -8.53
N LEU A 5 0.78 -11.91 -7.31
CA LEU A 5 1.53 -10.75 -6.82
C LEU A 5 2.98 -11.09 -6.48
N ASP A 6 3.28 -12.33 -6.10
CA ASP A 6 4.64 -12.76 -5.76
C ASP A 6 5.52 -12.93 -7.00
N GLN A 7 4.91 -13.03 -8.19
CA GLN A 7 5.59 -13.21 -9.47
C GLN A 7 5.51 -11.96 -10.37
N ALA A 8 4.80 -10.92 -9.94
CA ALA A 8 4.65 -9.70 -10.71
C ALA A 8 5.95 -8.87 -10.65
N LYS A 9 6.44 -8.43 -11.81
CA LYS A 9 7.60 -7.52 -11.94
C LYS A 9 7.26 -6.04 -11.73
N ARG A 10 5.96 -5.74 -11.72
CA ARG A 10 5.44 -4.39 -11.55
C ARG A 10 4.02 -4.49 -11.02
N ILE A 11 3.78 -3.80 -9.93
CA ILE A 11 2.48 -3.73 -9.29
C ILE A 11 2.04 -2.27 -9.25
N VAL A 12 0.80 -2.01 -9.65
CA VAL A 12 0.17 -0.68 -9.57
C VAL A 12 -0.90 -0.76 -8.51
N VAL A 13 -0.71 -0.02 -7.41
CA VAL A 13 -1.68 0.04 -6.31
C VAL A 13 -2.51 1.30 -6.46
N LYS A 14 -3.83 1.15 -6.56
CA LYS A 14 -4.77 2.28 -6.52
C LYS A 14 -5.35 2.39 -5.12
N ILE A 15 -5.21 3.58 -4.53
CA ILE A 15 -5.78 3.89 -3.23
C ILE A 15 -7.00 4.79 -3.42
N GLY A 16 -8.13 4.43 -2.82
CA GLY A 16 -9.29 5.33 -2.73
C GLY A 16 -9.10 6.35 -1.62
N SER A 17 -9.53 7.59 -1.83
CA SER A 17 -9.39 8.67 -0.84
C SER A 17 -10.00 8.31 0.51
N ALA A 18 -11.13 7.60 0.54
CA ALA A 18 -11.78 7.14 1.78
C ALA A 18 -10.91 6.23 2.66
N LEU A 19 -9.87 5.58 2.11
CA LEU A 19 -8.89 4.81 2.90
C LEU A 19 -7.73 5.67 3.39
N LEU A 20 -7.46 6.77 2.69
CA LEU A 20 -6.32 7.64 2.95
C LEU A 20 -6.64 8.73 3.97
N VAL A 21 -7.92 9.11 4.14
CA VAL A 21 -8.32 10.19 5.03
C VAL A 21 -9.27 9.71 6.12
N GLU A 22 -9.17 10.33 7.29
CA GLU A 22 -10.13 10.19 8.38
C GLU A 22 -11.48 10.81 7.98
N SER A 23 -12.57 10.05 8.12
CA SER A 23 -13.90 10.51 7.70
C SER A 23 -14.39 11.75 8.43
N GLU A 24 -14.02 11.91 9.71
CA GLU A 24 -14.50 13.02 10.55
C GLU A 24 -13.72 14.31 10.33
N THR A 25 -12.41 14.20 10.14
CA THR A 25 -11.50 15.36 10.11
C THR A 25 -11.01 15.72 8.71
N GLY A 26 -11.12 14.78 7.76
CA GLY A 26 -10.51 14.87 6.42
C GLY A 26 -8.99 14.84 6.44
N LYS A 27 -8.36 14.63 7.60
CA LYS A 27 -6.90 14.57 7.71
C LYS A 27 -6.38 13.26 7.17
N LEU A 28 -5.13 13.30 6.71
CA LEU A 28 -4.41 12.12 6.28
C LEU A 28 -4.29 11.11 7.42
N ASN A 29 -4.75 9.88 7.18
CA ASN A 29 -4.53 8.76 8.08
C ASN A 29 -3.06 8.31 7.97
N ARG A 30 -2.20 8.93 8.78
CA ARG A 30 -0.74 8.71 8.72
C ARG A 30 -0.35 7.29 9.10
N SER A 31 -0.93 6.72 10.16
CA SER A 31 -0.56 5.37 10.59
C SER A 31 -0.89 4.32 9.54
N TRP A 32 -2.04 4.44 8.86
CA TRP A 32 -2.38 3.57 7.74
C TRP A 32 -1.42 3.76 6.56
N LEU A 33 -1.08 5.01 6.23
CA LEU A 33 -0.15 5.30 5.14
C LEU A 33 1.24 4.74 5.43
N ASP A 34 1.75 4.93 6.65
CA ASP A 34 3.07 4.46 7.08
C ASP A 34 3.15 2.93 6.98
N ALA A 35 2.14 2.22 7.47
CA ALA A 35 2.07 0.75 7.34
C ALA A 35 2.07 0.28 5.88
N LEU A 36 1.34 0.97 4.99
CA LEU A 36 1.38 0.67 3.56
C LEU A 36 2.77 0.92 2.95
N MET A 37 3.48 1.97 3.40
CA MET A 37 4.82 2.26 2.92
C MET A 37 5.82 1.18 3.34
N ASP A 38 5.70 0.65 4.56
CA ASP A 38 6.52 -0.47 5.02
C ASP A 38 6.30 -1.73 4.16
N ASP A 39 5.05 -2.05 3.83
CA ASP A 39 4.72 -3.17 2.95
C ASP A 39 5.28 -2.97 1.53
N ILE A 40 5.14 -1.77 0.95
CA ILE A 40 5.70 -1.45 -0.37
C ILE A 40 7.23 -1.53 -0.35
N ALA A 41 7.88 -1.07 0.72
CA ALA A 41 9.32 -1.18 0.88
C ALA A 41 9.76 -2.65 0.91
N ALA A 42 9.05 -3.51 1.63
CA ALA A 42 9.30 -4.94 1.67
C ALA A 42 9.10 -5.59 0.30
N MET A 43 8.08 -5.19 -0.47
CA MET A 43 7.85 -5.68 -1.83
C MET A 43 8.96 -5.27 -2.79
N ARG A 44 9.37 -4.00 -2.74
CA ARG A 44 10.50 -3.50 -3.54
C ARG A 44 11.79 -4.26 -3.21
N ALA A 45 12.05 -4.53 -1.93
CA ALA A 45 13.24 -5.29 -1.51
C ALA A 45 13.26 -6.72 -2.05
N LYS A 46 12.09 -7.32 -2.27
CA LYS A 46 11.92 -8.65 -2.88
C LYS A 46 12.00 -8.63 -4.41
N GLY A 47 12.03 -7.45 -5.04
CA GLY A 47 12.18 -7.29 -6.49
C GLY A 47 10.86 -7.28 -7.27
N GLN A 48 9.75 -6.95 -6.62
CA GLN A 48 8.43 -6.76 -7.24
C GLN A 48 8.26 -5.38 -7.89
#